data_AF-A0A957IUS4-F1
#
_entry.id   AF-A0A957IUS4-F1
#
_cell.length_a   1.000
_cell.length_b   1.000
_cell.length_c   1.000
_cell.angle_alpha   90.00
_cell.angle_beta   90.00
_cell.angle_gamma   90.00
#
_symmetry.space_group_name_H-M   'P 1'
#
loop_
_entity.id
_entity.type
_entity.pdbx_description
1 polymer ?
#
loop_
_entity_poly.entity_id
_entity_poly.type
_entity_poly.pdbx_seq_one_letter_code
_entity_poly.pdbx_strand_id
1 'polypeptide(L)'
;PTWSAIDVATYVAARQQVDLALFDLLRWEENNQWRDTVAAIQCPLLLITADVAQEALVTPEVATEVVGLAKNGRFVHIPHAGHHICRTQFAPFLAAVADFFRQD
;
A
#
# COMPACT_ATOMS: atom_id res chain seq x y z
N PRO A 1 1.76 1.33 -15.92
CA PRO A 1 3.07 1.62 -15.29
C PRO A 1 4.10 2.28 -16.24
N THR A 2 4.82 3.29 -15.76
CA THR A 2 5.83 4.10 -16.49
C THR A 2 7.25 3.51 -16.44
N TRP A 3 7.38 2.18 -16.39
CA TRP A 3 8.65 1.51 -16.07
C TRP A 3 9.59 1.42 -17.26
N SER A 4 10.90 1.40 -16.99
CA SER A 4 11.90 1.17 -18.02
C SER A 4 11.86 -0.29 -18.52
N ALA A 5 12.40 -0.54 -19.72
CA ALA A 5 12.46 -1.89 -20.27
C ALA A 5 13.26 -2.87 -19.37
N ILE A 6 14.33 -2.39 -18.74
CA ILE A 6 15.16 -3.18 -17.83
C ILE A 6 14.36 -3.58 -16.58
N ASP A 7 13.57 -2.64 -16.05
CA ASP A 7 12.74 -2.89 -14.88
C ASP A 7 11.66 -3.93 -15.16
N VAL A 8 11.03 -3.85 -16.33
CA VAL A 8 10.05 -4.84 -16.77
C VAL A 8 10.69 -6.21 -16.88
N ALA A 9 11.84 -6.33 -17.56
CA ALA A 9 12.54 -7.60 -17.73
C ALA A 9 12.93 -8.23 -16.37
N THR A 10 13.47 -7.42 -15.47
CA THR A 10 13.89 -7.87 -14.13
C THR A 10 12.69 -8.31 -13.30
N TYR A 11 11.60 -7.54 -13.34
CA TYR A 11 10.37 -7.85 -12.62
C TYR A 11 9.71 -9.13 -13.13
N VAL A 12 9.62 -9.32 -14.45
CA VAL A 12 9.06 -10.54 -15.05
C VAL A 12 9.87 -11.76 -14.64
N ALA A 13 11.21 -11.70 -14.75
CA ALA A 13 12.08 -12.79 -14.35
C ALA A 13 11.92 -13.16 -12.86
N ALA A 14 11.76 -12.16 -11.98
CA ALA A 14 11.49 -12.39 -10.57
C ALA A 14 10.12 -13.03 -10.32
N ARG A 15 9.06 -12.58 -11.01
CA ARG A 15 7.70 -13.12 -10.89
C ARG A 15 7.59 -14.58 -11.35
N GLN A 16 8.41 -15.00 -12.32
CA GLN A 16 8.46 -16.40 -12.78
C GLN A 16 9.05 -17.37 -11.75
N GLN A 17 9.75 -16.88 -10.73
CA GLN A 17 10.37 -17.71 -9.69
C GLN A 17 9.43 -17.98 -8.51
N VAL A 18 8.19 -17.47 -8.55
CA VAL A 18 7.19 -17.72 -7.50
C VAL A 18 6.79 -19.20 -7.53
N ASP A 19 7.01 -19.91 -6.43
CA ASP A 19 6.50 -21.26 -6.23
C ASP A 19 4.97 -21.22 -6.07
N LEU A 20 4.26 -21.92 -6.95
CA LEU A 20 2.80 -21.94 -6.95
C LEU A 20 2.22 -22.69 -5.74
N ALA A 21 2.99 -23.56 -5.08
CA ALA A 21 2.57 -24.19 -3.82
C ALA A 21 2.30 -23.16 -2.70
N LEU A 22 2.81 -21.92 -2.85
CA LEU A 22 2.46 -20.81 -1.98
C LEU A 22 0.95 -20.52 -1.96
N PHE A 23 0.23 -20.73 -3.07
CA PHE A 23 -1.21 -20.48 -3.12
C PHE A 23 -2.03 -21.49 -2.31
N ASP A 24 -1.54 -22.72 -2.13
CA ASP A 24 -2.18 -23.71 -1.26
C ASP A 24 -1.97 -23.39 0.23
N LEU A 25 -0.83 -22.77 0.56
CA LEU A 25 -0.50 -22.27 1.90
C LEU A 25 -1.25 -20.98 2.24
N LEU A 26 -1.36 -20.08 1.27
CA LEU A 26 -2.18 -18.88 1.34
C LEU A 26 -3.64 -19.27 1.15
N ARG A 27 -4.21 -20.01 2.10
CA ARG A 27 -5.66 -20.02 2.29
C ARG A 27 -6.06 -18.59 2.61
N TRP A 28 -6.42 -17.84 1.57
CA TRP A 28 -7.08 -16.55 1.67
C TRP A 28 -8.38 -16.82 2.40
N GLU A 29 -8.36 -16.72 3.73
CA GLU A 29 -9.60 -16.66 4.48
C GLU A 29 -10.36 -15.43 3.97
N GLU A 30 -11.58 -15.66 3.48
CA GLU A 30 -12.56 -14.63 3.08
C GLU A 30 -12.93 -13.67 4.22
N ASN A 31 -12.35 -13.87 5.40
CA ASN A 31 -12.55 -13.04 6.57
C ASN A 31 -11.75 -11.74 6.41
N ASN A 32 -12.43 -10.78 5.81
CA ASN A 32 -12.14 -9.36 5.62
C ASN A 32 -11.92 -8.61 6.97
N GLN A 33 -11.12 -9.19 7.88
CA GLN A 33 -10.83 -8.76 9.26
C GLN A 33 -9.83 -7.60 9.34
N TRP A 34 -9.49 -6.97 8.21
CA TRP A 34 -8.58 -5.84 8.23
C TRP A 34 -9.13 -4.70 9.11
N ARG A 35 -10.45 -4.57 9.22
CA ARG A 35 -11.10 -3.57 10.09
C ARG A 35 -10.78 -3.81 11.56
N ASP A 36 -10.95 -5.05 12.03
CA ASP A 36 -10.61 -5.45 13.40
C ASP A 36 -9.11 -5.30 13.65
N THR A 37 -8.30 -5.62 12.65
CA THR A 37 -6.85 -5.44 12.70
C THR A 37 -6.48 -3.96 12.87
N VAL A 38 -7.03 -3.07 12.05
CA VAL A 38 -6.78 -1.62 12.13
C VAL A 38 -7.24 -1.05 13.48
N ALA A 39 -8.41 -1.47 13.97
CA ALA A 39 -8.93 -1.04 15.28
C ALA A 39 -8.05 -1.51 16.46
N ALA A 40 -7.35 -2.64 16.31
CA ALA A 40 -6.46 -3.20 17.33
C ALA A 40 -5.06 -2.53 17.35
N ILE A 41 -4.67 -1.76 16.34
CA ILE A 41 -3.36 -1.10 16.28
C ILE A 41 -3.27 -0.01 17.36
N GLN A 42 -2.23 -0.10 18.21
CA GLN A 42 -2.01 0.82 19.33
C GLN A 42 -0.98 1.92 19.03
N CYS A 43 -0.06 1.67 18.10
CA CYS A 43 0.94 2.64 17.68
C CYS A 43 0.36 3.62 16.64
N PRO A 44 1.02 4.77 16.40
CA PRO A 44 0.70 5.62 15.28
C PRO A 44 0.67 4.84 13.96
N LEU A 45 -0.32 5.13 13.10
CA LEU A 45 -0.50 4.48 11.80
C LEU A 45 -0.50 5.53 10.69
N LEU A 46 0.30 5.30 9.65
CA LEU A 46 0.27 6.06 8.41
C LEU A 46 -0.27 5.20 7.27
N LEU A 47 -1.38 5.63 6.67
CA LEU A 47 -1.87 5.13 5.41
C LEU A 47 -1.40 6.06 4.27
N ILE A 48 -0.72 5.49 3.27
CA ILE A 48 -0.38 6.18 2.02
C ILE A 48 -1.15 5.52 0.88
N THR A 49 -1.98 6.30 0.16
CA THR A 49 -2.67 5.84 -1.07
C THR A 49 -2.35 6.73 -2.26
N ALA A 50 -2.88 6.36 -3.43
CA ALA A 50 -2.79 7.12 -4.66
C ALA A 50 -4.09 7.04 -5.48
N ASP A 51 -4.04 7.42 -6.75
CA ASP A 51 -5.21 7.54 -7.60
C ASP A 51 -5.76 6.16 -8.00
N VAL A 52 -7.03 5.89 -7.67
CA VAL A 52 -7.74 4.70 -8.15
C VAL A 52 -7.77 4.66 -9.68
N ALA A 53 -7.88 5.83 -10.32
CA ALA A 53 -7.82 5.99 -11.77
C ALA A 53 -6.47 5.55 -12.37
N GLN A 54 -5.42 5.40 -11.55
CA GLN A 54 -4.10 4.90 -11.92
C GLN A 54 -3.84 3.50 -11.33
N GLU A 55 -4.90 2.73 -11.05
CA GLU A 55 -4.81 1.35 -10.52
C GLU A 55 -4.43 1.26 -9.03
N ALA A 56 -4.55 2.32 -8.24
CA ALA A 56 -4.47 2.19 -6.78
C ALA A 56 -5.67 1.38 -6.25
N LEU A 57 -5.44 0.52 -5.26
CA LEU A 57 -6.47 -0.41 -4.76
C LEU A 57 -7.37 0.20 -3.68
N VAL A 58 -6.88 1.18 -2.94
CA VAL A 58 -7.57 1.75 -1.79
C VAL A 58 -8.33 3.00 -2.23
N THR A 59 -9.66 2.93 -2.22
CA THR A 59 -10.51 4.08 -2.57
C THR A 59 -10.50 5.15 -1.47
N PRO A 60 -10.92 6.39 -1.77
CA PRO A 60 -11.05 7.44 -0.76
C PRO A 60 -11.95 7.06 0.42
N GLU A 61 -13.01 6.29 0.16
CA GLU A 61 -13.95 5.79 1.17
C GLU A 61 -13.25 4.79 2.10
N VAL A 62 -12.51 3.83 1.55
CA VAL A 62 -11.74 2.86 2.34
C VAL A 62 -10.62 3.55 3.12
N ALA A 63 -9.94 4.54 2.53
CA ALA A 63 -8.91 5.29 3.23
C ALA A 63 -9.47 6.07 4.44
N THR A 64 -10.65 6.65 4.28
CA THR A 64 -11.38 7.33 5.36
C THR A 64 -11.77 6.34 6.45
N GLU A 65 -12.25 5.15 6.07
CA GLU A 65 -12.60 4.08 7.00
C GLU A 65 -11.38 3.62 7.82
N VAL A 66 -10.23 3.40 7.18
CA VAL A 66 -8.99 3.02 7.87
C VAL A 66 -8.60 4.05 8.93
N VAL A 67 -8.60 5.34 8.58
CA VAL A 67 -8.23 6.39 9.54
C VAL A 67 -9.28 6.53 10.64
N GLY A 68 -10.57 6.33 10.34
CA GLY A 68 -11.63 6.35 11.34
C GLY A 68 -11.55 5.20 12.36
N LEU A 69 -11.02 4.04 11.94
CA LEU A 69 -10.83 2.88 12.81
C LEU A 69 -9.54 2.97 13.64
N ALA A 70 -8.49 3.60 13.11
CA ALA A 70 -7.19 3.69 13.77
C ALA A 70 -7.21 4.69 14.95
N LYS A 71 -6.65 4.30 16.10
CA LYS A 71 -6.56 5.17 17.29
C LYS A 71 -5.75 6.45 17.06
N ASN A 72 -4.69 6.35 16.26
CA ASN A 72 -3.85 7.45 15.83
C ASN A 72 -3.50 7.28 14.34
N GLY A 73 -4.52 7.35 13.49
CA GLY A 73 -4.40 7.21 12.05
C GLY A 73 -4.10 8.52 11.34
N ARG A 74 -3.15 8.49 10.42
CA ARG A 74 -2.87 9.56 9.47
C ARG A 74 -3.01 9.04 8.05
N PHE A 75 -3.45 9.93 7.16
CA PHE A 75 -3.64 9.60 5.76
C PHE A 75 -2.91 10.59 4.87
N VAL A 76 -2.21 10.07 3.86
CA VAL A 76 -1.59 10.85 2.78
C VAL A 76 -2.01 10.26 1.43
N HIS A 77 -2.55 11.12 0.58
CA HIS A 77 -2.82 10.81 -0.83
C HIS A 77 -1.70 11.36 -1.72
N ILE A 78 -1.07 10.51 -2.53
CA ILE A 78 -0.06 10.90 -3.49
C ILE A 78 -0.66 10.85 -4.90
N PRO A 79 -0.91 12.00 -5.55
CA PRO A 79 -1.48 12.02 -6.88
C PRO A 79 -0.46 11.56 -7.94
N HIS A 80 -0.98 11.18 -9.11
CA HIS A 80 -0.24 10.68 -10.27
C HIS A 80 0.55 9.39 -9.99
N ALA A 81 0.06 8.58 -9.03
CA ALA A 81 0.60 7.26 -8.71
C ALA A 81 -0.50 6.19 -8.75
N GLY A 82 -0.07 4.96 -9.02
CA GLY A 82 -0.91 3.77 -9.02
C GLY A 82 -0.55 2.80 -7.90
N HIS A 83 -0.75 1.50 -8.13
CA HIS A 83 -0.45 0.45 -7.13
C HIS A 83 1.00 0.45 -6.61
N HIS A 84 1.97 0.87 -7.43
CA HIS A 84 3.40 0.91 -7.09
C HIS A 84 3.89 2.31 -6.69
N ILE A 85 3.21 2.98 -5.75
CA ILE A 85 3.44 4.37 -5.31
C ILE A 85 4.92 4.62 -4.96
N CYS A 86 5.54 3.73 -4.18
CA CYS A 86 6.93 3.88 -3.75
C CYS A 86 7.93 3.88 -4.92
N ARG A 87 7.56 3.32 -6.07
CA ARG A 87 8.40 3.28 -7.26
C ARG A 87 8.10 4.45 -8.20
N THR A 88 6.82 4.76 -8.41
CA THR A 88 6.41 5.79 -9.37
C THR A 88 6.51 7.20 -8.80
N GLN A 89 6.33 7.35 -7.48
CA GLN A 89 6.38 8.62 -6.76
C GLN A 89 7.28 8.49 -5.53
N PHE A 90 8.54 8.10 -5.75
CA PHE A 90 9.49 7.81 -4.68
C PHE A 90 9.74 9.01 -3.74
N ALA A 91 9.98 10.20 -4.30
CA ALA A 91 10.25 11.38 -3.47
C ALA A 91 9.06 11.80 -2.60
N PRO A 92 7.82 11.94 -3.12
CA PRO A 92 6.64 12.17 -2.29
C PRO A 92 6.39 11.07 -1.25
N PHE A 93 6.59 9.80 -1.62
CA PHE A 93 6.44 8.67 -0.71
C PHE A 93 7.42 8.77 0.45
N LEU A 94 8.71 8.98 0.17
CA LEU A 94 9.75 9.07 1.18
C LEU A 94 9.54 10.30 2.08
N ALA A 95 9.09 11.43 1.53
CA ALA A 95 8.76 12.61 2.30
C ALA A 95 7.65 12.32 3.31
N ALA A 96 6.55 11.68 2.89
CA ALA A 96 5.45 11.31 3.77
C ALA A 96 5.88 10.37 4.91
N VAL A 97 6.71 9.38 4.59
CA VAL A 97 7.28 8.46 5.60
C VAL A 97 8.19 9.21 6.58
N ALA A 98 9.08 10.08 6.08
CA ALA A 98 10.00 10.82 6.92
C ALA A 98 9.28 11.86 7.80
N ASP A 99 8.23 12.51 7.28
CA ASP A 99 7.37 13.42 8.05
C ASP A 99 6.62 12.70 9.16
N PHE A 100 6.23 11.45 8.94
CA PHE A 100 5.57 10.65 9.95
C PHE A 100 6.50 10.35 11.14
N PHE A 101 7.73 9.90 10.88
CA PHE A 101 8.70 9.60 11.94
C PHE A 101 9.30 10.83 12.63
N ARG A 102 9.15 12.03 12.07
CA ARG A 102 9.61 13.28 12.72
C ARG A 102 8.63 13.82 13.77
N GLN A 103 7.39 13.34 13.76
CA GLN A 103 6.30 13.89 14.58
C GLN A 103 6.10 13.13 15.90
N ASP A 104 6.97 12.16 16.20
CA ASP A 104 7.03 11.38 17.44
C ASP A 104 8.38 11.55 18.16
#